data_AF-A0A2G2JKG5-F1
#
_entry.id   AF-A0A2G2JKG5-F1
#
_cell.length_a   1.000
_cell.length_b   1.000
_cell.length_c   1.000
_cell.angle_alpha   90.00
_cell.angle_beta   90.00
_cell.angle_gamma   90.00
#
_symmetry.space_group_name_H-M   'P 1'
#
loop_
_entity.id
_entity.type
_entity.pdbx_description
1 polymer ?
#
loop_
_entity_poly.entity_id
_entity_poly.type
_entity_poly.pdbx_seq_one_letter_code
_entity_poly.pdbx_strand_id
1 'polypeptide(L)'
;MWLAIGFLCLVFFAALMICYRFTAEWRGVTAKHGDLEYEYRAYKGTSCRQIKVGMETSKRYDFVIRRQGILDRLMQSAGFDSDKKICHPDFDDSLIILSDDFITSQALAGVPGLSDQINAVFELGDGETARVEKLVCRRGRLWALVEDKVQDADQMAHFADVALPAMDMFTDALRRFEGPLNEQRADRFAVPAVACLLLASGFFTKGVMGWYAEGAPLIETGLFLQSIVFGSVTAVALAVLTIRLMHYNFKNHKAFAELFFVGMLGMFATIYAERAIEPGIEMVKTETTFDSSAAVVYEG
;
A
#
# COMPACT_ATOMS: atom_id res chain seq x y z
N MET A 1 14.88 22.35 -5.44
CA MET A 1 15.39 20.97 -5.40
C MET A 1 14.45 20.00 -4.68
N TRP A 2 13.88 20.33 -3.51
CA TRP A 2 13.03 19.40 -2.74
C TRP A 2 11.67 19.08 -3.35
N LEU A 3 11.04 20.07 -4.01
CA LEU A 3 9.88 19.82 -4.87
C LEU A 3 10.19 18.83 -5.99
N ALA A 4 11.45 18.74 -6.45
CA ALA A 4 11.84 17.78 -7.48
C ALA A 4 11.91 16.34 -6.93
N ILE A 5 12.29 16.13 -5.67
CA ILE A 5 12.27 14.80 -5.04
C ILE A 5 10.83 14.35 -4.80
N GLY A 6 9.98 15.23 -4.26
CA GLY A 6 8.54 14.96 -4.13
C GLY A 6 7.89 14.66 -5.47
N PHE A 7 8.24 15.42 -6.51
CA PHE A 7 7.77 15.17 -7.88
C PHE A 7 8.30 13.84 -8.43
N LEU A 8 9.55 13.47 -8.19
CA LEU A 8 10.12 12.19 -8.62
C LEU A 8 9.40 11.01 -7.96
N CYS A 9 9.11 11.11 -6.66
CA CYS A 9 8.31 10.11 -5.94
C CYS A 9 6.87 10.03 -6.47
N LEU A 10 6.24 11.15 -6.81
CA LEU A 10 4.92 11.19 -7.45
C LEU A 10 4.96 10.49 -8.82
N VAL A 11 5.95 10.80 -9.65
CA VAL A 11 6.13 10.20 -10.98
C VAL A 11 6.37 8.70 -10.84
N PHE A 12 7.19 8.27 -9.88
CA PHE A 12 7.43 6.85 -9.61
C PHE A 12 6.17 6.13 -9.13
N PHE A 13 5.41 6.74 -8.21
CA PHE A 13 4.13 6.19 -7.74
C PHE A 13 3.08 6.13 -8.86
N ALA A 14 2.96 7.18 -9.67
CA ALA A 14 2.08 7.21 -10.84
C ALA A 14 2.48 6.13 -11.85
N ALA A 15 3.79 5.96 -12.11
CA ALA A 15 4.31 4.88 -12.96
C ALA A 15 3.98 3.50 -12.38
N LEU A 16 4.14 3.29 -11.06
CA LEU A 16 3.74 2.04 -10.38
C LEU A 16 2.24 1.77 -10.52
N MET A 17 1.39 2.78 -10.30
CA MET A 17 -0.07 2.66 -10.45
C MET A 17 -0.46 2.34 -11.90
N ILE A 18 0.22 2.96 -12.88
CA ILE A 18 0.05 2.67 -14.29
C ILE A 18 0.49 1.24 -14.62
N CYS A 19 1.64 0.78 -14.10
CA CYS A 19 2.11 -0.60 -14.24
C CYS A 19 1.13 -1.60 -13.59
N TYR A 20 0.59 -1.27 -12.42
CA TYR A 20 -0.44 -2.06 -11.74
C TYR A 20 -1.74 -2.13 -12.55
N ARG A 21 -2.07 -1.04 -13.25
CA ARG A 21 -3.19 -0.95 -14.19
C ARG A 21 -2.96 -1.75 -15.47
N PHE A 22 -1.75 -1.77 -16.01
CA PHE A 22 -1.41 -2.55 -17.22
C PHE A 22 -1.27 -4.05 -16.94
N THR A 23 -0.81 -4.44 -15.75
CA THR A 23 -0.79 -5.87 -15.35
C THR A 23 -2.20 -6.45 -15.21
N ALA A 24 -3.23 -5.61 -15.04
CA ALA A 24 -4.63 -5.99 -14.99
C ALA A 24 -5.27 -6.27 -16.37
N GLU A 25 -4.76 -5.68 -17.44
CA GLU A 25 -5.30 -5.82 -18.82
C GLU A 25 -4.57 -6.89 -19.62
N TRP A 26 -3.89 -7.80 -18.92
CA TRP A 26 -3.13 -8.86 -19.54
C TRP A 26 -4.00 -9.67 -20.52
N ARG A 27 -3.48 -9.85 -21.74
CA ARG A 27 -3.99 -10.73 -22.79
C ARG A 27 -2.95 -11.81 -23.10
N GLY A 28 -3.41 -13.05 -23.14
CA GLY A 28 -2.60 -14.23 -23.46
C GLY A 28 -2.88 -14.77 -24.86
N VAL A 29 -2.28 -15.93 -25.13
CA VAL A 29 -2.62 -16.79 -26.27
C VAL A 29 -3.79 -17.66 -25.85
N THR A 30 -4.84 -17.70 -26.66
CA THR A 30 -6.00 -18.57 -26.44
C THR A 30 -5.62 -20.02 -26.65
N ALA A 31 -6.01 -20.89 -25.73
CA ALA A 31 -5.86 -22.33 -25.78
C ALA A 31 -7.15 -23.02 -25.31
N LYS A 32 -7.23 -24.33 -25.57
CA LYS A 32 -8.32 -25.19 -25.11
C LYS A 32 -7.75 -26.36 -24.33
N HIS A 33 -8.43 -26.73 -23.25
CA HIS A 33 -8.18 -27.96 -22.49
C HIS A 33 -9.52 -28.63 -22.22
N GLY A 34 -9.77 -29.75 -22.89
CA GLY A 34 -11.12 -30.30 -23.00
C GLY A 34 -12.07 -29.28 -23.64
N ASP A 35 -13.18 -29.00 -22.95
CA ASP A 35 -14.19 -28.02 -23.38
C ASP A 35 -13.92 -26.59 -22.87
N LEU A 36 -12.87 -26.39 -22.07
CA LEU A 36 -12.57 -25.10 -21.45
C LEU A 36 -11.66 -24.25 -22.33
N GLU A 37 -12.11 -23.04 -22.64
CA GLU A 37 -11.31 -22.00 -23.28
C GLU A 37 -10.58 -21.16 -22.23
N TYR A 38 -9.26 -21.04 -22.37
CA TYR A 38 -8.44 -20.22 -21.48
C TYR A 38 -7.39 -19.43 -22.25
N GLU A 39 -6.96 -18.31 -21.70
CA GLU A 39 -5.79 -17.58 -22.18
C GLU A 39 -4.58 -17.97 -21.33
N TYR A 40 -3.41 -18.11 -21.95
CA TYR A 40 -2.16 -18.29 -21.20
C TYR A 40 -1.01 -17.46 -21.74
N ARG A 41 -0.02 -17.18 -20.89
CA ARG A 41 1.23 -16.51 -21.26
C ARG A 41 2.32 -16.98 -20.33
N ALA A 42 3.33 -17.59 -20.93
CA ALA A 42 4.53 -17.97 -20.23
C ALA A 42 5.54 -16.81 -20.26
N TYR A 43 6.16 -16.60 -19.11
CA TYR A 43 7.29 -15.70 -18.90
C TYR A 43 8.48 -16.56 -18.46
N LYS A 44 9.64 -16.29 -19.05
CA LYS A 44 10.88 -16.92 -18.62
C LYS A 44 11.46 -16.07 -17.48
N GLY A 45 11.37 -16.56 -16.25
CA GLY A 45 12.09 -15.99 -15.11
C GLY A 45 13.53 -16.47 -15.06
N THR A 46 14.31 -15.90 -14.14
CA THR A 46 15.73 -16.25 -13.96
C THR A 46 15.91 -17.69 -13.44
N SER A 47 14.96 -18.16 -12.61
CA SER A 47 15.06 -19.47 -11.91
C SER A 47 13.84 -20.37 -12.11
N CYS A 48 12.73 -19.83 -12.59
CA CYS A 48 11.49 -20.57 -12.82
C CYS A 48 10.74 -20.00 -14.03
N ARG A 49 9.91 -20.83 -14.67
CA ARG A 49 8.96 -20.39 -15.68
C ARG A 49 7.71 -19.90 -14.95
N GLN A 50 7.28 -18.68 -15.23
CA GLN A 50 6.02 -18.16 -14.68
C GLN A 50 4.95 -18.24 -15.75
N ILE A 51 3.84 -18.93 -15.47
CA ILE A 51 2.74 -19.09 -16.41
C ILE A 51 1.54 -18.36 -15.83
N LYS A 52 1.04 -17.37 -16.57
CA LYS A 52 -0.28 -16.80 -16.31
C LYS A 52 -1.30 -17.57 -17.10
N VAL A 53 -2.32 -18.06 -16.42
CA VAL A 53 -3.46 -18.77 -17.00
C VAL A 53 -4.71 -18.02 -16.56
N GLY A 54 -5.60 -17.66 -17.48
CA GLY A 54 -6.78 -16.89 -17.12
C GLY A 54 -7.99 -17.12 -18.00
N MET A 55 -9.14 -16.78 -17.44
CA MET A 55 -10.47 -16.92 -18.02
C MET A 55 -11.24 -15.60 -17.84
N GLU A 56 -12.21 -15.36 -18.71
CA GLU A 56 -13.11 -14.21 -18.58
C GLU A 56 -14.06 -14.41 -17.38
N THR A 57 -14.33 -13.37 -16.60
CA THR A 57 -15.21 -13.42 -15.42
C THR A 57 -15.98 -12.10 -15.27
N SER A 58 -16.76 -11.96 -14.20
CA SER A 58 -17.50 -10.73 -13.90
C SER A 58 -16.57 -9.53 -13.69
N LYS A 59 -16.94 -8.38 -14.27
CA LYS A 59 -16.22 -7.10 -14.12
C LYS A 59 -16.40 -6.46 -12.75
N ARG A 60 -17.32 -6.97 -11.94
CA ARG A 60 -17.69 -6.42 -10.63
C ARG A 60 -16.57 -6.59 -9.59
N TYR A 61 -15.85 -7.69 -9.64
CA TYR A 61 -14.94 -8.08 -8.56
C TYR A 61 -13.50 -7.63 -8.82
N ASP A 62 -12.87 -7.08 -7.77
CA ASP A 62 -11.42 -6.85 -7.71
C ASP A 62 -10.88 -7.52 -6.44
N PHE A 63 -10.10 -8.58 -6.62
CA PHE A 63 -9.45 -9.25 -5.51
C PHE A 63 -8.22 -10.04 -5.94
N VAL A 64 -7.37 -10.31 -4.96
CA VAL A 64 -6.22 -11.19 -5.05
C VAL A 64 -6.32 -12.21 -3.91
N ILE A 65 -6.34 -13.48 -4.25
CA ILE A 65 -6.16 -14.59 -3.31
C ILE A 65 -4.71 -15.04 -3.43
N ARG A 66 -4.02 -15.15 -2.31
CA ARG A 66 -2.65 -15.69 -2.26
C ARG A 66 -2.45 -16.48 -0.99
N ARG A 67 -1.37 -17.27 -0.96
CA ARG A 67 -0.96 -17.96 0.27
C ARG A 67 -0.56 -16.96 1.35
N GLN A 68 -0.89 -17.30 2.60
CA GLN A 68 -0.49 -16.54 3.76
C GLN A 68 1.03 -16.69 3.97
N GLY A 69 1.74 -15.56 4.03
CA GLY A 69 3.18 -15.53 4.30
C GLY A 69 3.49 -15.48 5.80
N ILE A 70 4.76 -15.69 6.14
CA ILE A 70 5.24 -15.57 7.53
C ILE A 70 4.99 -14.16 8.09
N LEU A 71 5.19 -13.13 7.25
CA LEU A 71 4.94 -11.73 7.64
C LEU A 71 3.45 -11.50 7.94
N ASP A 72 2.54 -12.12 7.18
CA ASP A 72 1.10 -11.98 7.40
C ASP A 72 0.69 -12.64 8.72
N ARG A 73 1.27 -13.81 9.05
CA ARG A 73 1.05 -14.47 10.35
C ARG A 73 1.56 -13.61 11.51
N LEU A 74 2.72 -12.98 11.34
CA LEU A 74 3.26 -12.07 12.34
C LEU A 74 2.34 -10.85 12.56
N MET A 75 1.83 -10.27 11.47
CA MET A 75 0.85 -9.16 11.53
C MET A 75 -0.44 -9.59 12.22
N GLN A 76 -0.95 -10.78 11.89
CA GLN A 76 -2.15 -11.33 12.53
C GLN A 76 -1.92 -11.56 14.04
N SER A 77 -0.75 -12.05 14.43
CA SER A 77 -0.40 -12.23 15.86
C SER A 77 -0.30 -10.89 16.61
N ALA A 78 0.02 -9.80 15.91
CA ALA A 78 0.02 -8.45 16.45
C ALA A 78 -1.38 -7.79 16.46
N GLY A 79 -2.44 -8.51 16.09
CA GLY A 79 -3.81 -8.01 16.06
C GLY A 79 -4.20 -7.26 14.77
N PHE A 80 -3.34 -7.25 13.75
CA PHE A 80 -3.68 -6.76 12.42
C PHE A 80 -4.31 -7.90 11.61
N ASP A 81 -5.59 -8.15 11.84
CA ASP A 81 -6.33 -9.18 11.11
C ASP A 81 -6.83 -8.66 9.75
N SER A 82 -6.93 -9.56 8.78
CA SER A 82 -7.63 -9.30 7.53
C SER A 82 -9.13 -9.22 7.84
N ASP A 83 -9.78 -8.10 7.54
CA ASP A 83 -11.25 -7.93 7.69
C ASP A 83 -12.07 -8.94 6.85
N LYS A 84 -11.41 -9.74 6.01
CA LYS A 84 -12.05 -10.61 5.01
C LYS A 84 -11.70 -12.07 5.28
N LYS A 85 -12.56 -12.70 6.05
CA LYS A 85 -12.60 -14.15 6.28
C LYS A 85 -13.86 -14.73 5.65
N ILE A 86 -13.77 -15.97 5.17
CA ILE A 86 -14.91 -16.70 4.62
C ILE A 86 -15.52 -17.68 5.64
N CYS A 87 -15.00 -17.70 6.87
CA CYS A 87 -15.42 -18.58 7.96
C CYS A 87 -15.19 -20.06 7.65
N HIS A 88 -14.12 -20.36 6.90
CA HIS A 88 -13.70 -21.71 6.57
C HIS A 88 -12.28 -21.92 7.13
N PRO A 89 -12.09 -22.66 8.24
CA PRO A 89 -10.82 -22.71 8.96
C PRO A 89 -9.62 -23.04 8.08
N ASP A 90 -9.73 -24.10 7.27
CA ASP A 90 -8.63 -24.54 6.40
C ASP A 90 -8.27 -23.51 5.33
N PHE A 91 -9.22 -22.69 4.92
CA PHE A 91 -9.00 -21.63 3.95
C PHE A 91 -8.43 -20.38 4.62
N ASP A 92 -9.02 -19.95 5.73
CA ASP A 92 -8.64 -18.72 6.43
C ASP A 92 -7.25 -18.84 7.10
N ASP A 93 -6.78 -20.07 7.38
CA ASP A 93 -5.44 -20.35 7.92
C ASP A 93 -4.35 -20.48 6.83
N SER A 94 -4.73 -20.75 5.58
CA SER A 94 -3.79 -21.03 4.49
C SER A 94 -3.73 -19.91 3.43
N LEU A 95 -4.86 -19.25 3.18
CA LEU A 95 -5.04 -18.25 2.14
C LEU A 95 -5.52 -16.92 2.70
N ILE A 96 -5.12 -15.83 2.05
CA ILE A 96 -5.58 -14.48 2.34
C ILE A 96 -6.27 -13.89 1.13
N ILE A 97 -7.45 -13.29 1.36
CA ILE A 97 -8.21 -12.56 0.34
C ILE A 97 -7.94 -11.07 0.50
N LEU A 98 -7.22 -10.50 -0.46
CA LEU A 98 -7.03 -9.06 -0.59
C LEU A 98 -8.09 -8.53 -1.55
N SER A 99 -9.11 -7.87 -1.00
CA SER A 99 -10.14 -7.20 -1.81
C SER A 99 -10.52 -5.91 -1.10
N ASP A 100 -11.15 -4.97 -1.80
CA ASP A 100 -11.77 -3.77 -1.20
C ASP A 100 -13.28 -3.96 -0.97
N ASP A 101 -13.89 -4.95 -1.64
CA ASP A 101 -15.32 -5.27 -1.53
C ASP A 101 -15.61 -6.46 -0.58
N PHE A 102 -16.56 -6.29 0.34
CA PHE A 102 -17.04 -7.35 1.25
C PHE A 102 -17.97 -8.33 0.53
N ILE A 103 -18.53 -7.92 -0.62
CA ILE A 103 -19.37 -8.80 -1.44
C ILE A 103 -18.53 -9.94 -2.04
N THR A 104 -17.23 -9.72 -2.26
CA THR A 104 -16.30 -10.77 -2.72
C THR A 104 -16.25 -11.94 -1.75
N SER A 105 -16.06 -11.69 -0.45
CA SER A 105 -15.97 -12.76 0.55
C SER A 105 -17.32 -13.47 0.72
N GLN A 106 -18.43 -12.75 0.60
CA GLN A 106 -19.76 -13.36 0.60
C GLN A 106 -20.01 -14.23 -0.62
N ALA A 107 -19.58 -13.82 -1.82
CA ALA A 107 -19.73 -14.62 -3.03
C ALA A 107 -18.93 -15.91 -2.95
N LEU A 108 -17.73 -15.85 -2.36
CA LEU A 108 -16.90 -17.02 -2.08
C LEU A 108 -17.54 -17.95 -1.05
N ALA A 109 -18.01 -17.41 0.08
CA ALA A 109 -18.66 -18.20 1.13
C ALA A 109 -20.03 -18.77 0.70
N GLY A 110 -20.69 -18.12 -0.26
CA GLY A 110 -22.03 -18.49 -0.73
C GLY A 110 -22.08 -19.70 -1.66
N VAL A 111 -20.92 -20.20 -2.14
CA VAL A 111 -20.85 -21.39 -3.01
C VAL A 111 -20.30 -22.58 -2.24
N PRO A 112 -21.13 -23.60 -1.95
CA PRO A 112 -20.67 -24.81 -1.30
C PRO A 112 -19.55 -25.49 -2.09
N GLY A 113 -18.46 -25.85 -1.41
CA GLY A 113 -17.32 -26.57 -1.98
C GLY A 113 -16.35 -25.73 -2.83
N LEU A 114 -16.63 -24.44 -3.07
CA LEU A 114 -15.71 -23.57 -3.81
C LEU A 114 -14.43 -23.30 -3.03
N SER A 115 -14.54 -23.08 -1.71
CA SER A 115 -13.39 -22.89 -0.82
C SER A 115 -12.45 -24.10 -0.83
N ASP A 116 -13.01 -25.31 -0.78
CA ASP A 116 -12.25 -26.56 -0.80
C ASP A 116 -11.52 -26.75 -2.13
N GLN A 117 -12.18 -26.44 -3.24
CA GLN A 117 -11.55 -26.51 -4.57
C GLN A 117 -10.45 -25.46 -4.72
N ILE A 118 -10.65 -24.24 -4.24
CA ILE A 118 -9.60 -23.21 -4.27
C ILE A 118 -8.41 -23.67 -3.41
N ASN A 119 -8.67 -24.20 -2.21
CA ASN A 119 -7.61 -24.75 -1.36
C ASN A 119 -6.86 -25.87 -2.08
N ALA A 120 -7.56 -26.84 -2.69
CA ALA A 120 -6.95 -27.91 -3.46
C ALA A 120 -6.08 -27.37 -4.61
N VAL A 121 -6.52 -26.33 -5.31
CA VAL A 121 -5.74 -25.68 -6.37
C VAL A 121 -4.46 -25.03 -5.83
N PHE A 122 -4.55 -24.40 -4.67
CA PHE A 122 -3.36 -23.87 -4.02
C PHE A 122 -2.47 -24.99 -3.52
N GLU A 123 -2.99 -26.08 -2.96
CA GLU A 123 -2.25 -27.24 -2.46
C GLU A 123 -1.61 -28.11 -3.56
N LEU A 124 -2.02 -27.94 -4.83
CA LEU A 124 -1.35 -28.57 -5.96
C LEU A 124 0.10 -28.11 -6.07
N GLY A 125 0.98 -29.10 -6.00
CA GLY A 125 2.42 -28.92 -6.08
C GLY A 125 3.01 -28.26 -4.82
N ASP A 126 4.33 -28.15 -4.85
CA ASP A 126 5.15 -27.68 -3.74
C ASP A 126 6.15 -26.64 -4.21
N GLY A 127 7.08 -26.29 -3.32
CA GLY A 127 8.15 -25.34 -3.64
C GLY A 127 9.07 -25.81 -4.77
N GLU A 128 9.08 -27.07 -5.16
CA GLU A 128 9.99 -27.66 -6.14
C GLU A 128 9.30 -28.01 -7.47
N THR A 129 7.97 -28.12 -7.47
CA THR A 129 7.12 -28.45 -8.63
C THR A 129 6.32 -27.23 -9.14
N ALA A 130 5.30 -27.47 -9.96
CA ALA A 130 4.39 -26.43 -10.41
C ALA A 130 3.41 -26.06 -9.30
N ARG A 131 3.39 -24.79 -8.88
CA ARG A 131 2.52 -24.30 -7.79
C ARG A 131 1.79 -23.02 -8.15
N VAL A 132 0.58 -22.84 -7.60
CA VAL A 132 -0.12 -21.54 -7.66
C VAL A 132 0.46 -20.59 -6.62
N GLU A 133 0.98 -19.47 -7.10
CA GLU A 133 1.46 -18.38 -6.25
C GLU A 133 0.28 -17.50 -5.79
N LYS A 134 -0.58 -17.13 -6.75
CA LYS A 134 -1.73 -16.26 -6.52
C LYS A 134 -2.79 -16.42 -7.59
N LEU A 135 -4.02 -16.09 -7.22
CA LEU A 135 -5.19 -16.04 -8.06
C LEU A 135 -5.76 -14.62 -8.01
N VAL A 136 -5.96 -13.99 -9.15
CA VAL A 136 -6.34 -12.58 -9.24
C VAL A 136 -7.58 -12.44 -10.09
N CYS A 137 -8.60 -11.77 -9.56
CA CYS A 137 -9.76 -11.34 -10.31
C CYS A 137 -9.73 -9.82 -10.45
N ARG A 138 -9.69 -9.33 -11.69
CA ARG A 138 -9.70 -7.89 -11.97
C ARG A 138 -10.23 -7.61 -13.37
N ARG A 139 -11.07 -6.58 -13.50
CA ARG A 139 -11.61 -6.09 -14.79
C ARG A 139 -12.27 -7.18 -15.64
N GLY A 140 -12.94 -8.13 -15.00
CA GLY A 140 -13.61 -9.23 -15.70
C GLY A 140 -12.65 -10.28 -16.21
N ARG A 141 -11.46 -10.42 -15.61
CA ARG A 141 -10.54 -11.52 -15.86
C ARG A 141 -10.13 -12.15 -14.54
N LEU A 142 -10.25 -13.47 -14.47
CA LEU A 142 -9.67 -14.29 -13.41
C LEU A 142 -8.40 -14.91 -13.96
N TRP A 143 -7.27 -14.74 -13.31
CA TRP A 143 -6.02 -15.38 -13.71
C TRP A 143 -5.23 -15.92 -12.52
N ALA A 144 -4.68 -17.12 -12.68
CA ALA A 144 -3.73 -17.74 -11.78
C ALA A 144 -2.30 -17.46 -12.27
N LEU A 145 -1.40 -17.15 -11.34
CA LEU A 145 0.03 -17.17 -11.57
C LEU A 145 0.59 -18.48 -11.06
N VAL A 146 1.09 -19.28 -11.98
CA VAL A 146 1.71 -20.57 -11.71
C VAL A 146 3.22 -20.40 -11.84
N GLU A 147 3.95 -20.78 -10.80
CA GLU A 147 5.40 -20.94 -10.87
C GLU A 147 5.71 -22.39 -11.21
N ASP A 148 6.38 -22.60 -12.34
CA ASP A 148 6.79 -23.90 -12.84
C ASP A 148 8.33 -23.99 -12.82
N LYS A 149 8.85 -24.78 -11.87
CA LYS A 149 10.29 -24.99 -11.71
C LYS A 149 10.81 -26.19 -12.51
N VAL A 150 10.04 -27.27 -12.59
CA VAL A 150 10.47 -28.54 -13.18
C VAL A 150 10.36 -28.50 -14.71
N GLN A 151 9.42 -27.72 -15.25
CA GLN A 151 9.12 -27.65 -16.68
C GLN A 151 8.76 -29.03 -17.28
N ASP A 152 8.19 -29.90 -16.44
CA ASP A 152 7.70 -31.21 -16.83
C ASP A 152 6.29 -31.10 -17.40
N ALA A 153 6.13 -31.58 -18.63
CA ALA A 153 4.88 -31.52 -19.38
C ALA A 153 3.78 -32.38 -18.73
N ASP A 154 4.12 -33.54 -18.17
CA ASP A 154 3.14 -34.46 -17.59
C ASP A 154 2.60 -33.92 -16.26
N GLN A 155 3.48 -33.34 -15.44
CA GLN A 155 3.07 -32.63 -14.22
C GLN A 155 2.20 -31.42 -14.54
N MET A 156 2.55 -30.65 -15.58
CA MET A 156 1.75 -29.50 -16.00
C MET A 156 0.38 -29.91 -16.56
N ALA A 157 0.30 -31.05 -17.26
CA ALA A 157 -0.97 -31.60 -17.72
C ALA A 157 -1.87 -32.01 -16.54
N HIS A 158 -1.32 -32.74 -15.57
CA HIS A 158 -2.04 -33.10 -14.35
C HIS A 158 -2.49 -31.87 -13.54
N PHE A 159 -1.63 -30.86 -13.46
CA PHE A 159 -1.95 -29.59 -12.84
C PHE A 159 -3.11 -28.89 -13.58
N ALA A 160 -3.09 -28.87 -14.91
CA ALA A 160 -4.15 -28.27 -15.72
C ALA A 160 -5.49 -29.01 -15.55
N ASP A 161 -5.48 -30.33 -15.43
CA ASP A 161 -6.67 -31.16 -15.20
C ASP A 161 -7.42 -30.81 -13.91
N VAL A 162 -6.72 -30.35 -12.88
CA VAL A 162 -7.33 -29.98 -11.59
C VAL A 162 -7.58 -28.47 -11.50
N ALA A 163 -6.62 -27.65 -11.94
CA ALA A 163 -6.70 -26.20 -11.79
C ALA A 163 -7.72 -25.54 -12.72
N LEU A 164 -7.81 -25.97 -13.99
CA LEU A 164 -8.70 -25.32 -14.96
C LEU A 164 -10.19 -25.51 -14.61
N PRO A 165 -10.68 -26.71 -14.25
CA PRO A 165 -12.09 -26.88 -13.85
C PRO A 165 -12.45 -26.10 -12.58
N ALA A 166 -11.55 -26.04 -11.60
CA ALA A 166 -11.76 -25.26 -10.39
C ALA A 166 -11.81 -23.75 -10.67
N MET A 167 -10.95 -23.26 -11.57
CA MET A 167 -10.99 -21.88 -12.05
C MET A 167 -12.30 -21.57 -12.80
N ASP A 168 -12.76 -22.48 -13.66
CA ASP A 168 -14.01 -22.33 -14.40
C ASP A 168 -15.21 -22.24 -13.44
N MET A 169 -15.31 -23.17 -12.49
CA MET A 169 -16.33 -23.14 -11.44
C MET A 169 -16.30 -21.84 -10.64
N PHE A 170 -15.10 -21.30 -10.40
CA PHE A 170 -14.94 -20.03 -9.72
C PHE A 170 -15.42 -18.85 -10.57
N THR A 171 -15.10 -18.83 -11.87
CA THR A 171 -15.63 -17.79 -12.76
C THR A 171 -17.15 -17.82 -12.85
N ASP A 172 -17.73 -19.02 -12.92
CA ASP A 172 -19.17 -19.23 -12.94
C ASP A 172 -19.85 -18.78 -11.65
N ALA A 173 -19.26 -19.10 -10.50
CA ALA A 173 -19.71 -18.60 -9.21
C ALA A 173 -19.77 -17.06 -9.20
N LEU A 174 -18.68 -16.40 -9.60
CA LEU A 174 -18.60 -14.94 -9.63
C LEU A 174 -19.62 -14.33 -10.60
N ARG A 175 -19.87 -14.95 -11.76
CA ARG A 175 -20.90 -14.52 -12.70
C ARG A 175 -22.31 -14.70 -12.15
N ARG A 176 -22.59 -15.79 -11.42
CA ARG A 176 -23.93 -16.04 -10.84
C ARG A 176 -24.31 -15.02 -9.76
N PHE A 177 -23.34 -14.52 -9.00
CA PHE A 177 -23.56 -13.47 -8.00
C PHE A 177 -23.34 -12.05 -8.57
N GLU A 178 -23.33 -11.90 -9.89
CA GLU A 178 -23.24 -10.60 -10.56
C GLU A 178 -24.54 -9.80 -10.36
N GLY A 179 -24.53 -8.94 -9.34
CA GLY A 179 -25.52 -7.89 -9.14
C GLY A 179 -25.25 -6.69 -10.07
N PRO A 180 -25.98 -5.57 -9.90
CA PRO A 180 -25.74 -4.37 -10.69
C PRO A 180 -24.26 -3.98 -10.58
N LEU A 181 -23.64 -3.67 -11.72
CA LEU A 181 -22.24 -3.25 -11.79
C LEU A 181 -22.02 -2.13 -10.78
N ASN A 182 -21.29 -2.43 -9.72
CA ASN A 182 -20.74 -1.39 -8.90
C ASN A 182 -19.66 -0.77 -9.79
N GLU A 183 -19.82 0.49 -10.20
CA GLU A 183 -18.71 1.21 -10.81
C GLU A 183 -17.52 1.00 -9.87
N GLN A 184 -16.47 0.34 -10.35
CA GLN A 184 -15.19 0.27 -9.64
C GLN A 184 -14.76 1.71 -9.45
N ARG A 185 -15.19 2.30 -8.33
CA ARG A 185 -15.01 3.70 -8.06
C ARG A 185 -13.52 3.82 -7.80
N ALA A 186 -12.79 4.32 -8.79
CA ALA A 186 -11.39 4.66 -8.64
C ALA A 186 -11.27 5.38 -7.30
N ASP A 187 -10.42 4.87 -6.40
CA ASP A 187 -10.35 5.37 -5.03
C ASP A 187 -10.10 6.88 -5.10
N ARG A 188 -11.19 7.64 -4.93
CA ARG A 188 -11.21 9.09 -5.19
C ARG A 188 -10.31 9.81 -4.18
N PHE A 189 -9.91 9.10 -3.13
CA PHE A 189 -9.06 9.54 -2.05
C PHE A 189 -7.61 9.09 -2.19
N ALA A 190 -7.28 8.17 -3.11
CA ALA A 190 -5.89 7.77 -3.35
C ALA A 190 -5.02 8.95 -3.83
N VAL A 191 -5.52 9.77 -4.76
CA VAL A 191 -4.78 10.92 -5.28
C VAL A 191 -4.56 12.00 -4.19
N PRO A 192 -5.58 12.44 -3.43
CA PRO A 192 -5.39 13.32 -2.27
C PRO A 192 -4.45 12.75 -1.20
N ALA A 193 -4.59 11.48 -0.85
CA ALA A 193 -3.76 10.84 0.18
C ALA A 193 -2.27 10.81 -0.23
N VAL A 194 -2.00 10.47 -1.50
CA VAL A 194 -0.64 10.49 -2.07
C VAL A 194 -0.07 11.91 -2.09
N ALA A 195 -0.88 12.91 -2.48
CA ALA A 195 -0.44 14.30 -2.46
C ALA A 195 -0.09 14.78 -1.04
N CYS A 196 -0.90 14.44 -0.04
CA CYS A 196 -0.61 14.75 1.35
C CYS A 196 0.63 14.01 1.87
N LEU A 197 0.82 12.73 1.49
CA LEU A 197 1.97 11.92 1.92
C LEU A 197 3.28 12.48 1.36
N LEU A 198 3.24 13.00 0.13
CA LEU A 198 4.36 13.66 -0.51
C LEU A 198 4.74 14.96 0.18
N LEU A 199 3.74 15.78 0.56
CA LEU A 199 3.99 17.00 1.35
C LEU A 199 4.63 16.63 2.69
N ALA A 200 4.07 15.65 3.40
CA ALA A 200 4.59 15.16 4.67
C ALA A 200 6.04 14.65 4.55
N SER A 201 6.33 13.86 3.51
CA SER A 201 7.66 13.33 3.24
C SER A 201 8.67 14.43 2.87
N GLY A 202 8.24 15.45 2.12
CA GLY A 202 9.06 16.61 1.78
C GLY A 202 9.51 17.39 3.02
N PHE A 203 8.60 17.62 3.98
CA PHE A 203 8.93 18.20 5.27
C PHE A 203 9.90 17.29 6.05
N PHE A 204 9.62 15.99 6.15
CA PHE A 204 10.49 15.05 6.87
C PHE A 204 11.91 15.02 6.33
N THR A 205 12.10 14.88 5.02
CA THR A 205 13.43 14.85 4.43
C THR A 205 14.16 16.16 4.62
N LYS A 206 13.47 17.32 4.51
CA LYS A 206 14.07 18.63 4.78
C LYS A 206 14.57 18.72 6.22
N GLY A 207 13.76 18.33 7.19
CA GLY A 207 14.11 18.35 8.60
C GLY A 207 15.31 17.46 8.94
N VAL A 208 15.30 16.21 8.46
CA VAL A 208 16.40 15.26 8.70
C VAL A 208 17.72 15.74 8.08
N MET A 209 17.68 16.31 6.88
CA MET A 209 18.91 16.79 6.23
C MET A 209 19.43 18.09 6.84
N GLY A 210 18.56 19.02 7.27
CA GLY A 210 18.99 20.18 8.05
C GLY A 210 19.69 19.75 9.33
N TRP A 211 19.12 18.76 10.02
CA TRP A 211 19.75 18.16 11.21
C TRP A 211 21.11 17.52 10.90
N TYR A 212 21.22 16.75 9.81
CA TYR A 212 22.46 16.09 9.42
C TYR A 212 23.54 17.06 8.94
N ALA A 213 23.18 18.07 8.15
CA ALA A 213 24.13 19.01 7.55
C ALA A 213 24.77 19.95 8.59
N GLU A 214 24.01 20.34 9.62
CA GLU A 214 24.48 21.29 10.63
C GLU A 214 24.99 20.62 11.90
N GLY A 215 24.93 19.29 11.98
CA GLY A 215 25.43 18.52 13.12
C GLY A 215 24.73 18.93 14.42
N ALA A 216 23.39 19.08 14.38
CA ALA A 216 22.68 19.85 15.39
C ALA A 216 23.02 19.39 16.83
N PRO A 217 23.43 20.32 17.70
CA PRO A 217 23.81 20.01 19.08
C PRO A 217 22.62 19.44 19.88
N LEU A 218 22.95 18.81 21.01
CA LEU A 218 22.02 18.18 21.93
C LEU A 218 20.82 19.09 22.26
N ILE A 219 19.65 18.46 22.19
CA ILE A 219 18.30 18.96 22.42
C ILE A 219 18.23 20.08 23.48
N GLU A 220 18.10 21.34 23.05
CA GLU A 220 17.61 22.39 23.93
C GLU A 220 16.13 22.11 24.28
N THR A 221 15.86 21.89 25.57
CA THR A 221 14.56 21.45 26.08
C THR A 221 13.41 22.39 25.67
N GLY A 222 13.68 23.70 25.58
CA GLY A 222 12.70 24.70 25.16
C GLY A 222 12.31 24.59 23.69
N LEU A 223 13.31 24.45 22.81
CA LEU A 223 13.10 24.24 21.36
C LEU A 223 12.38 22.92 21.09
N PHE A 224 12.73 21.88 21.84
CA PHE A 224 12.10 20.58 21.75
C PHE A 224 10.61 20.63 22.12
N LEU A 225 10.27 21.32 23.22
CA LEU A 225 8.89 21.46 23.66
C LEU A 225 8.06 22.24 22.63
N GLN A 226 8.61 23.33 22.08
CA GLN A 226 7.94 24.10 21.02
C GLN A 226 7.72 23.26 19.77
N SER A 227 8.72 22.47 19.36
CA SER A 227 8.63 21.57 18.21
C SER A 227 7.57 20.48 18.42
N ILE A 228 7.46 19.93 19.63
CA ILE A 228 6.38 18.99 20.00
C ILE A 228 5.02 19.66 19.92
N VAL A 229 4.86 20.87 20.48
CA VAL A 229 3.56 21.57 20.49
C VAL A 229 3.11 21.90 19.07
N PHE A 230 3.96 22.49 18.24
CA PHE A 230 3.62 22.81 16.85
C PHE A 230 3.42 21.56 15.99
N GLY A 231 4.27 20.54 16.17
CA GLY A 231 4.11 19.24 15.52
C GLY A 231 2.76 18.60 15.87
N SER A 232 2.37 18.64 17.15
CA SER A 232 1.10 18.10 17.63
C SER A 232 -0.11 18.87 17.08
N VAL A 233 -0.07 20.22 17.10
CA VAL A 233 -1.16 21.04 16.54
C VAL A 233 -1.33 20.79 15.04
N THR A 234 -0.23 20.70 14.30
CA THR A 234 -0.26 20.42 12.86
C THR A 234 -0.76 19.00 12.58
N ALA A 235 -0.33 18.01 13.37
CA ALA A 235 -0.81 16.64 13.26
C ALA A 235 -2.32 16.54 13.53
N VAL A 236 -2.83 17.26 14.54
CA VAL A 236 -4.27 17.34 14.82
C VAL A 236 -5.02 18.01 13.65
N ALA A 237 -4.49 19.10 13.09
CA ALA A 237 -5.11 19.76 11.94
C ALA A 237 -5.15 18.86 10.69
N LEU A 238 -4.05 18.14 10.39
CA LEU A 238 -3.99 17.14 9.32
C LEU A 238 -4.94 15.97 9.58
N ALA A 239 -5.03 15.49 10.82
CA ALA A 239 -5.97 14.44 11.20
C ALA A 239 -7.41 14.88 10.96
N VAL A 240 -7.80 16.08 11.40
CA VAL A 240 -9.15 16.63 11.20
C VAL A 240 -9.46 16.83 9.72
N LEU A 241 -8.53 17.38 8.94
CA LEU A 241 -8.68 17.57 7.49
C LEU A 241 -8.86 16.21 6.80
N THR A 242 -8.04 15.22 7.16
CA THR A 242 -8.09 13.89 6.57
C THR A 242 -9.37 13.15 6.96
N ILE A 243 -9.80 13.21 8.23
CA ILE A 243 -11.08 12.66 8.69
C ILE A 243 -12.26 13.31 7.94
N ARG A 244 -12.23 14.63 7.72
CA ARG A 244 -13.27 15.32 6.95
C ARG A 244 -13.26 14.95 5.46
N LEU A 245 -12.08 14.81 4.86
CA LEU A 245 -11.97 14.33 3.49
C LEU A 245 -12.42 12.87 3.38
N MET A 246 -12.21 12.06 4.42
CA MET A 246 -12.54 10.64 4.48
C MET A 246 -13.95 10.33 5.01
N HIS A 247 -14.82 11.32 5.19
CA HIS A 247 -16.15 11.20 5.81
C HIS A 247 -17.09 10.14 5.19
N TYR A 248 -16.68 9.48 4.10
CA TYR A 248 -17.42 8.42 3.42
C TYR A 248 -16.71 7.05 3.31
N ASN A 249 -15.45 6.87 3.74
CA ASN A 249 -14.75 5.58 3.62
C ASN A 249 -13.68 5.37 4.72
N PHE A 250 -14.11 4.82 5.86
CA PHE A 250 -13.23 4.40 6.98
C PHE A 250 -12.29 3.20 6.64
N LYS A 251 -12.39 2.62 5.43
CA LYS A 251 -11.60 1.47 5.00
C LYS A 251 -10.10 1.78 4.79
N ASN A 252 -9.70 3.04 4.66
CA ASN A 252 -8.31 3.45 4.41
C ASN A 252 -7.57 3.90 5.70
N HIS A 253 -7.90 3.34 6.86
CA HIS A 253 -7.29 3.69 8.15
C HIS A 253 -5.76 3.49 8.20
N LYS A 254 -5.22 2.56 7.40
CA LYS A 254 -3.76 2.35 7.28
C LYS A 254 -3.05 3.50 6.59
N ALA A 255 -3.60 3.99 5.47
CA ALA A 255 -3.08 5.17 4.79
C ALA A 255 -3.20 6.43 5.68
N PHE A 256 -4.25 6.52 6.50
CA PHE A 256 -4.41 7.57 7.51
C PHE A 256 -3.31 7.51 8.58
N ALA A 257 -3.01 6.33 9.13
CA ALA A 257 -1.94 6.16 10.11
C ALA A 257 -0.58 6.54 9.51
N GLU A 258 -0.27 6.09 8.30
CA GLU A 258 0.98 6.44 7.61
C GLU A 258 1.08 7.95 7.35
N LEU A 259 0.02 8.59 6.86
CA LEU A 259 -0.01 10.03 6.62
C LEU A 259 0.20 10.83 7.91
N PHE A 260 -0.45 10.39 8.99
CA PHE A 260 -0.39 11.04 10.29
C PHE A 260 1.02 10.93 10.90
N PHE A 261 1.59 9.72 10.96
CA PHE A 261 2.91 9.51 11.54
C PHE A 261 4.04 10.18 10.72
N VAL A 262 4.01 10.04 9.39
CA VAL A 262 5.03 10.66 8.52
C VAL A 262 4.89 12.19 8.54
N GLY A 263 3.67 12.72 8.54
CA GLY A 263 3.43 14.16 8.63
C GLY A 263 3.86 14.77 9.95
N MET A 264 3.55 14.10 11.07
CA MET A 264 3.94 14.53 12.41
C MET A 264 5.46 14.54 12.58
N LEU A 265 6.12 13.43 12.24
CA LEU A 265 7.59 13.33 12.31
C LEU A 265 8.26 14.35 11.38
N GLY A 266 7.66 14.60 10.20
CA GLY A 266 8.21 15.52 9.23
C GLY A 266 8.18 16.97 9.63
N MET A 267 7.05 17.40 10.18
CA MET A 267 6.91 18.74 10.74
C MET A 267 7.79 18.94 11.97
N PHE A 268 7.86 17.94 12.85
CA PHE A 268 8.75 17.97 14.01
C PHE A 268 10.22 18.17 13.59
N ALA A 269 10.71 17.35 12.65
CA ALA A 269 12.08 17.45 12.17
C ALA A 269 12.35 18.80 11.47
N THR A 270 11.38 19.33 10.71
CA THR A 270 11.55 20.61 9.99
C THR A 270 11.65 21.78 10.94
N ILE A 271 10.72 21.89 11.90
CA ILE A 271 10.67 23.00 12.85
C ILE A 271 11.91 22.98 13.74
N TYR A 272 12.29 21.78 14.21
CA TYR A 272 13.48 21.62 15.02
C TYR A 272 14.74 22.02 14.26
N ALA A 273 14.89 21.58 13.00
CA ALA A 273 15.99 22.00 12.15
C ALA A 273 15.97 23.51 11.96
N GLU A 274 14.91 24.13 11.43
CA GLU A 274 14.88 25.57 11.17
C GLU A 274 15.19 26.44 12.40
N ARG A 275 14.70 26.05 13.57
CA ARG A 275 14.93 26.79 14.83
C ARG A 275 16.30 26.53 15.43
N ALA A 276 16.88 25.34 15.26
CA ALA A 276 18.24 25.04 15.69
C ALA A 276 19.29 25.75 14.83
N ILE A 277 18.91 26.12 13.61
CA ILE A 277 19.74 26.80 12.60
C ILE A 277 19.68 28.33 12.76
N GLU A 278 18.61 28.89 13.34
CA GLU A 278 18.55 30.32 13.65
C GLU A 278 19.67 30.68 14.64
N PRO A 279 20.70 31.46 14.24
CA PRO A 279 21.67 31.97 15.18
C PRO A 279 20.88 32.81 16.18
N GLY A 280 21.01 32.46 17.47
CA GLY A 280 20.35 33.19 18.55
C GLY A 280 20.54 34.68 18.28
N ILE A 281 19.43 35.40 18.17
CA ILE A 281 19.44 36.86 18.07
C ILE A 281 20.31 37.30 19.24
N GLU A 282 21.55 37.70 18.97
CA GLU A 282 22.36 38.40 19.96
C GLU A 282 21.51 39.61 20.31
N MET A 283 20.86 39.55 21.47
CA MET A 283 20.47 40.76 22.15
C MET A 283 21.79 41.47 22.39
N VAL A 284 22.13 42.38 21.47
CA VAL A 284 23.17 43.37 21.67
C VAL A 284 22.77 44.04 22.98
N LYS A 285 23.42 43.61 24.06
CA LYS A 285 23.47 44.40 25.27
C LYS A 285 24.21 45.66 24.84
N THR A 286 23.46 46.66 24.41
CA THR A 286 23.90 48.04 24.57
C THR A 286 24.02 48.23 26.07
N GLU A 287 25.19 47.88 26.62
CA GLU A 287 25.69 48.55 27.79
C GLU A 287 25.87 50.01 27.38
N THR A 288 24.80 50.78 27.47
CA THR A 288 24.89 52.22 27.66
C THR A 288 25.59 52.41 28.99
N THR A 289 26.92 52.33 28.98
CA THR A 289 27.74 52.99 29.98
C THR A 289 27.46 54.47 29.80
N PHE A 290 26.63 55.00 30.69
CA PHE A 290 26.39 56.43 30.81
C PHE A 290 27.72 57.03 31.23
N ASP A 291 28.47 57.57 30.28
CA ASP A 291 29.71 58.28 30.56
C ASP A 291 29.34 59.60 31.26
N SER A 292 29.41 59.58 32.58
CA SER A 292 29.16 60.74 33.43
C SER A 292 30.23 61.83 33.28
N SER A 293 31.29 61.61 32.50
CA SER A 293 32.31 62.62 32.20
C SER A 293 31.90 63.61 31.09
N ALA A 294 30.82 63.35 30.36
CA ALA A 294 30.28 64.25 29.33
C ALA A 294 29.20 65.22 29.84
N ALA A 295 29.05 65.39 31.16
CA ALA A 295 28.23 66.45 31.74
C ALA A 295 28.92 67.81 31.53
N VAL A 296 28.80 68.34 30.32
CA VAL A 296 29.09 69.75 30.05
C VAL A 296 28.09 70.57 30.84
N VAL A 297 28.59 71.20 31.90
CA VAL A 297 27.91 72.24 32.66
C VAL A 297 27.62 73.38 31.68
N TYR A 298 26.35 73.58 31.33
CA TYR A 298 25.90 74.85 30.76
C TYR A 298 25.83 75.86 31.92
N GLU A 299 26.90 76.63 32.09
CA GLU A 299 26.86 77.89 32.84
C GLU A 299 26.50 79.01 31.85
N GLY A 300 25.38 79.70 32.11
CA GLY A 300 25.10 81.07 31.65
C GLY A 300 24.65 81.24 30.21
#